data_AF-A0A7K7VF85-F1
#
_entry.id   AF-A0A7K7VF85-F1
#
_cell.length_a   1.000
_cell.length_b   1.000
_cell.length_c   1.000
_cell.angle_alpha   90.00
_cell.angle_beta   90.00
_cell.angle_gamma   90.00
#
_symmetry.space_group_name_H-M   'P 1'
#
loop_
_entity.id
_entity.type
_entity.pdbx_description
1 polymer ?
#
loop_
_entity_poly.entity_id
_entity_poly.type
_entity_poly.pdbx_seq_one_letter_code
_entity_poly.pdbx_strand_id
1 'polypeptide(L)' 'MTRKIFTNTRERWRQQNVNSAFAKLRKLIPTHPPDKKLSKNETLRLAMRYINFLVKVLGEPGVPQEAGGILGLLQQ' A
#
# COMPACT_ATOMS: atom_id res chain seq x y z
N MET A 1 28.16 -11.04 -23.06
CA MET A 1 26.83 -10.37 -22.97
C MET A 1 25.79 -11.17 -22.18
N THR A 2 26.00 -12.48 -21.95
CA THR A 2 25.04 -13.40 -21.31
C THR A 2 24.72 -13.10 -19.84
N ARG A 3 25.70 -12.64 -19.05
CA ARG A 3 25.51 -12.35 -17.61
C ARG A 3 24.55 -11.19 -17.36
N LYS A 4 24.67 -10.10 -18.14
CA LYS A 4 23.80 -8.92 -18.04
C LYS A 4 22.34 -9.26 -18.37
N ILE A 5 22.12 -10.11 -19.38
CA ILE A 5 20.79 -10.59 -19.75
C ILE A 5 20.20 -11.42 -18.59
N PHE A 6 20.96 -12.37 -18.05
CA PHE A 6 20.49 -13.19 -16.92
C PHE A 6 20.16 -12.36 -15.67
N THR A 7 20.99 -11.38 -15.32
CA THR A 7 20.70 -10.49 -14.18
C THR A 7 19.45 -9.66 -14.41
N ASN A 8 19.26 -9.12 -15.62
CA ASN A 8 18.07 -8.33 -15.97
C ASN A 8 16.79 -9.17 -15.92
N THR A 9 16.84 -10.41 -16.41
CA THR A 9 15.71 -11.35 -16.34
C THR A 9 15.34 -11.66 -14.89
N ARG A 10 16.35 -11.91 -14.04
CA ARG A 10 16.11 -12.18 -12.61
C ARG A 10 15.48 -10.98 -11.90
N GLU A 11 16.00 -9.78 -12.12
CA GLU A 11 15.43 -8.56 -11.49
C GLU A 11 14.02 -8.27 -11.99
N ARG A 12 13.75 -8.49 -13.28
CA ARG A 12 12.39 -8.40 -13.83
C ARG A 12 11.43 -9.35 -13.12
N TRP A 13 11.84 -10.60 -12.90
CA TRP A 13 11.00 -11.58 -12.19
C TRP A 13 10.75 -11.16 -10.73
N ARG A 14 11.77 -10.63 -10.05
CA ARG A 14 11.62 -10.07 -8.70
C ARG A 14 10.60 -8.92 -8.66
N GLN A 15 10.66 -8.02 -9.64
CA GLN A 15 9.71 -6.90 -9.76
C GLN A 15 8.29 -7.36 -10.10
N GLN A 16 8.13 -8.42 -10.92
CA GLN A 16 6.83 -9.04 -11.19
C GLN A 16 6.18 -9.61 -9.93
N ASN A 17 6.97 -10.24 -9.05
CA ASN A 17 6.48 -10.75 -7.75
C ASN A 17 5.97 -9.60 -6.87
N VAL A 18 6.71 -8.49 -6.79
CA VAL A 18 6.29 -7.29 -6.05
C VAL A 18 5.01 -6.69 -6.65
N ASN A 19 4.94 -6.55 -7.97
CA ASN A 19 3.75 -6.01 -8.64
C ASN A 19 2.52 -6.90 -8.43
N SER A 20 2.70 -8.23 -8.38
CA SER A 20 1.63 -9.19 -8.08
C SER A 20 1.12 -9.05 -6.64
N ALA A 21 2.01 -8.84 -5.66
CA ALA A 21 1.62 -8.54 -4.28
C ALA A 21 0.84 -7.23 -4.17
N PHE A 22 1.29 -6.19 -4.89
CA PHE A 22 0.56 -4.92 -5.00
C PHE A 22 -0.83 -5.08 -5.63
N ALA A 23 -1.00 -5.98 -6.61
CA ALA A 23 -2.31 -6.27 -7.19
C ALA A 23 -3.23 -6.97 -6.18
N LYS A 24 -2.71 -7.91 -5.39
CA LYS A 24 -3.47 -8.55 -4.29
C LYS A 24 -3.89 -7.52 -3.23
N LEU A 25 -2.98 -6.63 -2.82
CA LEU A 25 -3.28 -5.59 -1.84
C LEU A 25 -4.40 -4.65 -2.33
N ARG A 26 -4.38 -4.23 -3.60
CA ARG A 26 -5.44 -3.37 -4.17
C ARG A 26 -6.83 -3.98 -4.08
N LYS A 27 -6.97 -5.30 -4.25
CA LYS A 27 -8.26 -5.99 -4.15
C LYS A 27 -8.87 -5.95 -2.74
N LEU A 28 -8.04 -5.73 -1.72
CA LEU A 28 -8.48 -5.65 -0.33
C LEU A 28 -8.84 -4.22 0.10
N ILE A 29 -8.49 -3.20 -0.72
CA ILE A 29 -8.74 -1.81 -0.39
C ILE A 29 -10.12 -1.41 -0.90
N PRO A 30 -11.05 -0.96 -0.03
CA PRO A 30 -12.35 -0.48 -0.46
C PRO A 30 -12.20 0.80 -1.28
N THR A 31 -12.74 0.81 -2.51
CA THR A 31 -12.74 1.98 -3.40
C THR A 31 -14.06 2.10 -4.16
N HIS A 32 -14.37 3.33 -4.60
CA HIS A 32 -15.47 3.61 -5.53
C HIS A 32 -14.90 4.35 -6.76
N PRO A 33 -15.11 3.84 -8.00
CA PRO A 33 -15.63 2.51 -8.32
C PRO A 33 -14.66 1.38 -7.91
N PRO A 34 -15.10 0.11 -7.76
CA PRO A 34 -14.28 -1.00 -7.23
C PRO A 34 -13.06 -1.35 -8.10
N ASP A 35 -13.05 -0.93 -9.36
CA ASP A 35 -11.98 -1.09 -10.34
C ASP A 35 -11.07 0.13 -10.46
N LYS A 36 -11.16 1.09 -9.52
CA LYS A 36 -10.30 2.27 -9.50
C LYS A 36 -8.82 1.88 -9.56
N LYS A 37 -8.12 2.42 -10.56
CA LYS A 37 -6.67 2.22 -10.74
C LYS A 37 -5.89 3.03 -9.70
N LEU A 38 -5.44 2.38 -8.63
CA LEU A 38 -4.60 3.00 -7.59
C LEU A 38 -3.10 2.98 -7.94
N SER A 39 -2.42 4.11 -7.77
CA SER A 39 -0.95 4.14 -7.80
C SER A 39 -0.33 3.35 -6.64
N LYS A 40 0.97 3.03 -6.71
CA LYS A 40 1.67 2.33 -5.62
C LYS A 40 1.61 3.11 -4.30
N ASN A 41 1.81 4.43 -4.37
CA ASN A 41 1.77 5.29 -3.19
C ASN A 41 0.36 5.35 -2.56
N GLU A 42 -0.67 5.56 -3.39
CA GLU A 42 -2.05 5.57 -2.91
C GLU A 42 -2.46 4.22 -2.31
N THR A 43 -2.04 3.11 -2.93
CA THR A 43 -2.30 1.75 -2.41
C THR A 43 -1.76 1.62 -0.99
N LEU A 44 -0.52 2.05 -0.74
CA LEU A 44 0.08 1.98 0.61
C LEU A 44 -0.63 2.89 1.60
N ARG A 45 -0.93 4.14 1.20
CA ARG A 45 -1.63 5.10 2.06
C ARG A 45 -3.02 4.63 2.45
N LEU A 46 -3.79 4.11 1.48
CA LEU A 46 -5.12 3.58 1.72
C LEU A 46 -5.10 2.30 2.54
N ALA A 47 -4.12 1.41 2.33
CA ALA A 47 -3.97 0.21 3.15
C ALA A 47 -3.76 0.57 4.64
N MET A 48 -2.86 1.51 4.95
CA MET A 48 -2.65 1.98 6.32
C MET A 48 -3.92 2.59 6.92
N ARG A 49 -4.62 3.46 6.16
CA ARG A 49 -5.89 4.05 6.60
C ARG A 49 -6.96 2.99 6.85
N TYR A 50 -7.03 1.97 6.00
CA TYR A 50 -8.04 0.92 6.11
C TYR A 50 -7.76 0.00 7.32
N ILE A 51 -6.51 -0.37 7.57
CA ILE A 51 -6.13 -1.09 8.81
C ILE A 51 -6.54 -0.28 10.03
N ASN A 52 -6.21 1.02 10.08
CA ASN A 52 -6.59 1.88 11.21
C ASN A 52 -8.12 2.02 11.35
N PHE A 53 -8.84 2.09 10.23
CA PHE A 53 -10.29 2.11 10.24
C PHE A 53 -10.86 0.82 10.83
N LEU A 54 -10.38 -0.34 10.40
CA LEU A 54 -10.83 -1.63 10.93
C LEU A 54 -10.51 -1.77 12.42
N VAL A 55 -9.33 -1.32 12.87
CA VAL A 55 -8.98 -1.28 14.30
C VAL A 55 -9.96 -0.42 15.11
N LYS A 56 -10.39 0.74 14.58
CA LYS A 56 -11.39 1.61 15.22
C LYS A 56 -12.80 1.02 15.21
N VAL A 57 -13.15 0.23 14.20
CA VAL A 57 -14.46 -0.44 14.13
C VAL A 57 -14.52 -1.63 15.07
N LEU A 58 -13.40 -2.33 15.25
CA LEU A 58 -13.30 -3.52 16.11
C LEU A 58 -12.95 -3.20 17.56
N GLY A 59 -12.33 -2.05 17.83
CA GLY A 59 -12.03 -1.54 19.17
C GLY A 59 -13.09 -0.54 19.63
N GLU A 60 -13.60 -0.74 20.84
CA GLU A 60 -14.54 0.14 21.57
C GLU A 60 -14.35 1.67 21.33
N PRO A 61 -15.44 2.46 21.32
CA PRO A 61 -15.43 3.89 21.04
C PRO A 61 -14.77 4.68 22.19
N GLY A 62 -13.44 4.79 22.21
CA GLY A 62 -12.80 5.47 23.35
C GLY A 62 -11.32 5.81 23.27
N VAL A 63 -10.60 5.51 22.18
CA VAL A 63 -9.17 5.91 22.09
C VAL A 63 -9.03 7.08 21.12
N PRO A 64 -8.82 8.32 21.61
CA PRO A 64 -8.38 9.43 20.78
C PRO A 64 -6.96 9.09 20.32
N GLN A 65 -6.85 8.60 19.08
CA GLN A 65 -5.54 8.39 18.48
C GLN A 65 -5.09 9.73 17.92
N GLU A 66 -4.31 10.45 18.74
CA GLU A 66 -3.41 11.53 18.33
C GLU A 66 -2.95 11.28 16.90
N ALA A 67 -3.20 12.24 16.01
CA ALA A 67 -2.74 12.24 14.63
C ALA A 67 -1.21 12.44 14.56
N GLY A 68 -0.45 11.61 15.27
CA GLY A 68 1.00 11.65 15.36
C GLY A 68 1.61 10.62 14.43
N GLY A 69 1.65 10.93 13.14
CA GLY A 69 2.41 10.14 12.19
C GLY A 69 2.31 10.67 10.78
N ILE A 70 3.42 11.22 10.28
CA ILE A 70 3.74 11.60 8.90
C ILE A 70 3.02 12.78 8.21
N LEU A 71 1.99 13.41 8.80
CA LEU A 71 1.44 14.67 8.26
C LEU A 71 2.08 15.95 8.85
N GLY A 72 2.80 15.85 9.97
CA GLY A 72 3.47 17.00 10.62
C GLY A 72 4.88 17.35 10.11
N LEU A 73 5.43 16.59 9.14
CA LEU A 73 6.81 16.79 8.65
C LEU A 73 6.90 17.49 7.29
N LEU A 74 5.78 17.95 6.73
CA LEU A 74 5.74 18.66 5.44
C LEU A 74 5.22 20.09 5.58
N GLN A 75 5.58 20.76 6.68
CA GLN A 75 5.41 22.20 6.80
C GLN A 75 6.59 22.82 7.53
N GLN A 76 7.73 22.88 6.83
CA GLN A 76 8.71 23.97 6.88
C GLN A 76 9.30 24.14 5.47
#